data_AF-A0A2E3BG62-F1
#
_entry.id   AF-A0A2E3BG62-F1
#
_cell.length_a   1.000
_cell.length_b   1.000
_cell.length_c   1.000
_cell.angle_alpha   90.00
_cell.angle_beta   90.00
_cell.angle_gamma   90.00
#
_symmetry.space_group_name_H-M   'P 1'
#
loop_
_entity.id
_entity.type
_entity.pdbx_description
1 polymer ?
#
loop_
_entity_poly.entity_id
_entity_poly.type
_entity_poly.pdbx_seq_one_letter_code
_entity_poly.pdbx_strand_id
1 'polypeptide(L)'
;MIKVIYLFIILSLTGFITIWIKNDPGLIAIEWQGWLIETSAAIIISIIIIIFLTIVIIYKLLAKIFSIPKNIQKTFKENKTNRANKTIIKALSAKNMGEMELAEKLSLKAKYLNNNPLKLLLDSEISNYNGNEEIYIKKLNKMLDHPETMLLGIKNLSNFYFQKGDSESAIKVINKAPQSKNTPHWFFLTSLKLNILEKNWDDILKAIKNIEKYTKISKLDIKHIKSRIYLFKALEYNNKDFKYIDESLKNDPSFAPAIIFKAKLL
;
A
#
# COMPACT_ATOMS: atom_id res chain seq x y z
N MET A 1 -16.24 -39.40 9.01
CA MET A 1 -15.84 -40.80 9.28
C MET A 1 -14.93 -40.91 10.52
N ILE A 2 -13.79 -40.19 10.60
CA ILE A 2 -12.89 -40.19 11.78
C ILE A 2 -13.56 -39.85 13.12
N LYS A 3 -14.49 -38.88 13.16
CA LYS A 3 -15.22 -38.54 14.39
C LYS A 3 -16.14 -39.65 14.90
N VAL A 4 -16.69 -40.47 13.98
CA VAL A 4 -17.60 -41.57 14.32
C VAL A 4 -16.83 -42.77 14.86
N ILE A 5 -15.69 -43.09 14.23
CA ILE A 5 -14.78 -44.15 14.70
C ILE A 5 -14.22 -43.83 16.09
N TYR A 6 -13.81 -42.57 16.31
CA TYR A 6 -13.33 -42.12 17.62
C TYR A 6 -14.39 -42.22 18.72
N LEU A 7 -15.64 -41.86 18.39
CA LEU A 7 -16.77 -41.97 19.30
C LEU A 7 -17.09 -43.44 19.63
N PHE A 8 -17.01 -44.33 18.64
CA PHE A 8 -17.22 -45.77 18.83
C PHE A 8 -16.13 -46.41 19.71
N ILE A 9 -14.86 -46.01 19.51
CA ILE A 9 -13.74 -46.47 20.35
C ILE A 9 -13.92 -46.00 21.80
N ILE A 10 -14.30 -44.74 22.01
CA ILE A 10 -14.55 -44.21 23.37
C ILE A 10 -15.70 -44.96 24.04
N LEU A 11 -16.83 -45.15 23.35
CA LEU A 11 -17.99 -45.86 23.89
C LEU A 11 -17.67 -47.33 24.21
N SER A 12 -16.87 -47.98 23.37
CA SER A 12 -16.43 -49.35 23.60
C SER A 12 -15.49 -49.45 24.79
N LEU A 13 -14.52 -48.52 24.93
CA LEU A 13 -13.63 -48.48 26.08
C LEU A 13 -14.38 -48.18 27.38
N THR A 14 -15.28 -47.19 27.39
CA THR A 14 -16.05 -46.85 28.60
C THR A 14 -16.99 -47.98 28.98
N GLY A 15 -17.63 -48.63 28.02
CA GLY A 15 -18.45 -49.83 28.25
C GLY A 15 -17.65 -50.98 28.85
N PHE A 16 -16.47 -51.27 28.30
CA PHE A 16 -15.57 -52.31 28.80
C PHE A 16 -15.09 -52.04 30.23
N ILE A 17 -14.64 -50.81 30.51
CA ILE A 17 -14.21 -50.38 31.85
C ILE A 17 -15.35 -50.49 32.86
N THR A 18 -16.58 -50.14 32.46
CA THR A 18 -17.77 -50.21 33.32
C THR A 18 -18.13 -51.65 33.68
N ILE A 19 -18.07 -52.56 32.70
CA ILE A 19 -18.34 -54.00 32.92
C ILE A 19 -17.26 -54.62 33.81
N TRP A 20 -16.00 -54.28 33.59
CA TRP A 20 -14.88 -54.78 34.38
C TRP A 20 -14.97 -54.34 35.84
N ILE A 21 -15.27 -53.06 36.08
CA ILE A 21 -15.48 -52.50 37.43
C ILE A 21 -16.67 -53.13 38.17
N LYS A 22 -17.72 -53.55 37.43
CA LYS A 22 -18.90 -54.21 38.02
C LYS A 22 -18.57 -55.62 38.53
N ASN A 23 -17.67 -56.34 37.84
CA ASN A 23 -17.39 -57.74 38.16
C ASN A 23 -16.44 -57.90 39.35
N ASP A 24 -15.49 -56.97 39.54
CA ASP A 24 -14.59 -56.94 40.71
C ASP A 24 -14.57 -55.53 41.33
N PRO A 25 -15.57 -55.19 42.18
CA PRO A 25 -15.60 -53.92 42.88
C PRO A 25 -14.59 -53.99 44.03
N GLY A 26 -13.29 -53.84 43.73
CA GLY A 26 -12.25 -53.81 44.75
C GLY A 26 -12.63 -52.90 45.92
N LEU A 27 -12.41 -53.37 47.14
CA LEU A 27 -12.74 -52.62 48.37
C LEU A 27 -11.61 -51.64 48.68
N ILE A 28 -11.96 -50.37 48.86
CA ILE A 28 -11.03 -49.35 49.34
C ILE A 28 -11.49 -48.91 50.73
N ALA A 29 -10.66 -49.22 51.72
CA ALA A 29 -10.80 -48.71 53.07
C ALA A 29 -9.84 -47.53 53.26
N ILE A 30 -10.38 -46.38 53.66
CA ILE A 30 -9.61 -45.19 54.01
C ILE A 30 -9.80 -44.96 55.50
N GLU A 31 -8.70 -44.99 56.26
CA GLU A 31 -8.71 -44.60 57.66
C GLU A 31 -8.25 -43.14 57.78
N TRP A 32 -9.12 -42.29 58.34
CA TRP A 32 -8.82 -40.88 58.58
C TRP A 32 -9.14 -40.51 60.03
N GLN A 33 -8.11 -40.23 60.84
CA GLN A 33 -8.26 -39.83 62.25
C GLN A 33 -9.18 -40.79 63.06
N GLY A 34 -9.04 -42.10 62.84
CA GLY A 34 -9.83 -43.14 63.51
C GLY A 34 -11.22 -43.38 62.89
N TRP A 35 -11.58 -42.68 61.81
CA TRP A 35 -12.78 -42.98 61.02
C TRP A 35 -12.41 -43.90 59.86
N LEU A 36 -13.03 -45.07 59.81
CA LEU A 36 -12.85 -46.03 58.73
C LEU A 36 -14.01 -45.90 57.74
N ILE A 37 -13.67 -45.45 56.53
CA ILE A 37 -14.62 -45.28 55.43
C ILE A 37 -14.36 -46.41 54.42
N GLU A 38 -15.30 -47.34 54.32
CA GLU A 38 -15.27 -48.41 53.32
C GLU A 38 -16.14 -48.03 52.12
N THR A 39 -15.53 -47.95 50.95
CA THR A 39 -16.25 -47.70 49.69
C THR A 39 -15.70 -48.59 48.59
N SER A 40 -16.47 -48.77 47.51
CA SER A 40 -15.97 -49.48 46.34
C SER A 40 -15.00 -48.60 45.54
N ALA A 41 -13.97 -49.22 44.97
CA ALA A 41 -13.03 -48.56 44.08
C ALA A 41 -13.72 -47.81 42.93
N ALA A 42 -14.83 -48.37 42.45
CA ALA A 42 -15.70 -47.76 41.43
C ALA A 42 -16.15 -46.34 41.79
N ILE A 43 -16.56 -46.12 43.05
CA ILE A 43 -17.09 -44.84 43.51
C ILE A 43 -15.97 -43.80 43.55
N ILE A 44 -14.79 -44.16 44.10
CA ILE A 44 -13.64 -43.27 44.17
C ILE A 44 -13.15 -42.88 42.77
N ILE A 45 -13.02 -43.86 41.87
CA ILE A 45 -12.62 -43.61 40.47
C ILE A 45 -13.62 -42.68 39.78
N SER A 46 -14.92 -42.90 39.98
CA SER A 46 -15.97 -42.03 39.42
C SER A 46 -15.87 -40.59 39.92
N ILE A 47 -15.64 -40.40 41.23
CA ILE A 47 -15.44 -39.08 41.84
C ILE A 47 -14.22 -38.39 41.23
N ILE A 48 -13.09 -39.09 41.09
CA ILE A 48 -11.88 -38.55 40.47
C ILE A 48 -12.14 -38.11 39.03
N ILE A 49 -12.85 -38.93 38.25
CA ILE A 49 -13.22 -38.59 36.86
C ILE A 49 -14.10 -37.34 36.83
N ILE A 50 -15.12 -37.26 37.69
CA ILE A 50 -16.01 -36.09 37.78
C ILE A 50 -15.24 -34.83 38.14
N ILE A 51 -14.33 -34.91 39.11
CA ILE A 51 -13.47 -33.78 39.51
C ILE A 51 -12.59 -33.35 38.33
N PHE A 52 -11.93 -34.29 37.67
CA PHE A 52 -11.10 -34.00 36.50
C PHE A 52 -11.90 -33.32 35.37
N LEU A 53 -13.10 -33.84 35.07
CA LEU A 53 -13.98 -33.30 34.04
C LEU A 53 -14.43 -31.88 34.38
N THR A 54 -14.77 -31.65 35.66
CA THR A 54 -15.09 -30.32 36.20
C THR A 54 -13.93 -29.34 36.02
N ILE A 55 -12.71 -29.75 36.37
CA ILE A 55 -11.49 -28.93 36.22
C ILE A 55 -11.27 -28.58 34.74
N VAL A 56 -11.41 -29.54 33.83
CA VAL A 56 -11.26 -29.30 32.38
C VAL A 56 -12.31 -28.33 31.86
N ILE A 57 -13.57 -28.44 32.32
CA ILE A 57 -14.64 -27.51 31.96
C ILE A 57 -14.32 -26.10 32.46
N ILE A 58 -13.93 -25.96 33.73
CA ILE A 58 -13.57 -24.66 34.33
C ILE A 58 -12.38 -24.05 33.57
N TYR A 59 -11.34 -24.83 33.29
CA TYR A 59 -10.19 -24.37 32.51
C TYR A 59 -10.61 -23.88 31.13
N LYS A 60 -11.47 -24.62 30.41
CA LYS A 60 -11.99 -24.20 29.09
C LYS A 60 -12.81 -22.91 29.18
N LEU A 61 -13.63 -22.75 30.22
CA LEU A 61 -14.40 -21.52 30.44
C LEU A 61 -13.48 -20.33 30.70
N LEU A 62 -12.50 -20.48 31.60
CA LEU A 62 -11.50 -19.45 31.88
C LEU A 62 -10.69 -19.12 30.63
N ALA A 63 -10.19 -20.12 29.92
CA ALA A 63 -9.45 -19.92 28.66
C ALA A 63 -10.30 -19.20 27.62
N LYS A 64 -11.61 -19.47 27.52
CA LYS A 64 -12.53 -18.74 26.63
C LYS A 64 -12.64 -17.27 27.07
N ILE A 65 -12.90 -17.01 28.35
CA ILE A 65 -13.01 -15.66 28.92
C ILE A 65 -11.74 -14.84 28.66
N PHE A 66 -10.56 -15.44 28.84
CA PHE A 66 -9.26 -14.78 28.60
C PHE A 66 -8.85 -14.71 27.11
N SER A 67 -9.42 -15.54 26.21
CA SER A 67 -9.12 -15.50 24.76
C SER A 67 -10.09 -14.65 23.94
N ILE A 68 -11.28 -14.36 24.48
CA ILE A 68 -12.29 -13.44 23.93
C ILE A 68 -11.76 -12.02 23.59
N PRO A 69 -10.84 -11.39 24.35
CA PRO A 69 -10.40 -10.02 24.06
C PRO A 69 -9.80 -9.86 22.65
N LYS A 70 -9.02 -10.85 22.19
CA LYS A 70 -8.26 -10.73 20.93
C LYS A 70 -9.17 -10.83 19.70
N ASN A 71 -10.13 -11.75 19.70
CA ASN A 71 -11.04 -11.93 18.57
C ASN A 71 -12.08 -10.81 18.49
N ILE A 72 -12.57 -10.32 19.62
CA ILE A 72 -13.52 -9.21 19.66
C ILE A 72 -12.87 -7.89 19.21
N GLN A 73 -11.63 -7.60 19.65
CA GLN A 73 -10.93 -6.40 19.19
C GLN A 73 -10.71 -6.39 17.68
N LYS A 74 -10.40 -7.55 17.09
CA LYS A 74 -10.23 -7.71 15.64
C LYS A 74 -11.53 -7.42 14.89
N THR A 75 -12.65 -8.04 15.28
CA THR A 75 -13.95 -7.84 14.61
C THR A 75 -14.47 -6.41 14.78
N PHE A 76 -14.24 -5.76 15.93
CA PHE A 76 -14.57 -4.35 16.09
C PHE A 76 -13.76 -3.46 15.17
N LYS A 77 -12.44 -3.67 15.04
CA LYS A 77 -11.59 -2.90 14.13
C LYS A 77 -12.04 -3.09 12.68
N GLU A 78 -12.29 -4.33 12.27
CA GLU A 78 -12.79 -4.66 10.93
C GLU A 78 -14.12 -3.97 10.63
N ASN A 79 -15.08 -4.02 11.56
CA ASN A 79 -16.37 -3.33 11.40
C ASN A 79 -16.22 -1.82 11.27
N LYS A 80 -15.31 -1.21 12.04
CA LYS A 80 -15.05 0.23 11.95
C LYS A 80 -14.32 0.62 10.66
N THR A 81 -13.38 -0.19 10.19
CA THR A 81 -12.74 -0.01 8.88
C THR A 81 -13.74 -0.17 7.74
N ASN A 82 -14.63 -1.16 7.80
CA ASN A 82 -15.70 -1.35 6.80
C ASN A 82 -16.67 -0.16 6.75
N ARG A 83 -17.03 0.38 7.92
CA ARG A 83 -17.83 1.62 7.99
C ARG A 83 -17.06 2.80 7.39
N ALA A 84 -15.78 2.96 7.72
CA ALA A 84 -14.95 4.03 7.16
C ALA A 84 -14.80 3.91 5.63
N ASN A 85 -14.66 2.70 5.08
CA ASN A 85 -14.63 2.45 3.63
C ASN A 85 -15.93 2.93 2.96
N LYS A 86 -17.10 2.57 3.51
CA LYS A 86 -18.40 3.05 3.03
C LYS A 86 -18.50 4.58 3.10
N THR A 87 -17.99 5.19 4.18
CA THR A 87 -18.00 6.65 4.34
C THR A 87 -17.10 7.35 3.33
N ILE A 88 -15.91 6.81 3.03
CA ILE A 88 -15.02 7.37 1.99
C ILE A 88 -15.64 7.32 0.61
N ILE A 89 -16.34 6.24 0.26
CA ILE A 89 -17.06 6.17 -1.02
C ILE A 89 -18.10 7.29 -1.13
N LYS A 90 -18.85 7.55 -0.06
CA LYS A 90 -19.80 8.68 -0.02
C LYS A 90 -19.09 10.03 -0.12
N ALA A 91 -17.94 10.19 0.53
CA ALA A 91 -17.14 11.40 0.46
C ALA A 91 -16.64 11.67 -0.97
N LEU A 92 -16.17 10.62 -1.66
CA LEU A 92 -15.79 10.69 -3.07
C LEU A 92 -17.00 11.04 -3.96
N SER A 93 -18.17 10.46 -3.71
CA SER A 93 -19.39 10.83 -4.44
C SER A 93 -19.73 12.31 -4.26
N ALA A 94 -19.73 12.79 -3.02
CA ALA A 94 -20.00 14.20 -2.70
C ALA A 94 -18.99 15.13 -3.41
N LYS A 95 -17.69 14.79 -3.38
CA LYS A 95 -16.64 15.53 -4.11
C LYS A 95 -16.98 15.66 -5.61
N ASN A 96 -17.36 14.55 -6.25
CA ASN A 96 -17.66 14.53 -7.69
C ASN A 96 -18.99 15.21 -8.02
N MET A 97 -19.90 15.37 -7.05
CA MET A 97 -21.12 16.16 -7.19
C MET A 97 -20.89 17.67 -6.95
N GLY A 98 -19.67 18.08 -6.62
CA GLY A 98 -19.34 19.48 -6.29
C GLY A 98 -19.59 19.87 -4.85
N GLU A 99 -20.03 18.94 -3.99
CA GLU A 99 -20.31 19.18 -2.57
C GLU A 99 -19.04 19.02 -1.72
N MET A 100 -18.06 19.93 -1.88
CA MET A 100 -16.74 19.77 -1.26
C MET A 100 -16.78 19.83 0.28
N GLU A 101 -17.60 20.69 0.87
CA GLU A 101 -17.78 20.73 2.32
C GLU A 101 -18.32 19.41 2.89
N LEU A 102 -19.26 18.77 2.17
CA LEU A 102 -19.79 17.48 2.58
C LEU A 102 -18.73 16.39 2.43
N ALA A 103 -17.95 16.42 1.33
CA ALA A 103 -16.84 15.51 1.12
C ALA A 103 -15.80 15.60 2.26
N GLU A 104 -15.45 16.81 2.70
CA GLU A 104 -14.55 17.04 3.83
C GLU A 104 -15.13 16.49 5.14
N LYS A 105 -16.39 16.84 5.47
CA LYS A 105 -17.08 16.33 6.65
C LYS A 105 -17.14 14.79 6.66
N LEU A 106 -17.39 14.16 5.52
CA LEU A 106 -17.42 12.71 5.39
C LEU A 106 -16.01 12.09 5.48
N SER A 107 -15.00 12.70 4.87
CA SER A 107 -13.60 12.23 4.99
C SER A 107 -13.14 12.26 6.45
N LEU A 108 -13.45 13.32 7.20
CA LEU A 108 -13.13 13.42 8.64
C LEU A 108 -13.83 12.35 9.49
N LYS A 109 -15.01 11.88 9.08
CA LYS A 109 -15.73 10.77 9.74
C LYS A 109 -15.04 9.42 9.50
N ALA A 110 -14.30 9.26 8.41
CA ALA A 110 -13.58 8.03 8.07
C ALA A 110 -12.21 7.89 8.77
N LYS A 111 -12.16 8.14 10.09
CA LYS A 111 -10.91 8.20 10.88
C LYS A 111 -10.06 6.91 10.85
N TYR A 112 -10.69 5.75 10.63
CA TYR A 112 -9.99 4.46 10.54
C TYR A 112 -9.16 4.30 9.25
N LEU A 113 -9.21 5.27 8.34
CA LEU A 113 -8.51 5.28 7.06
C LEU A 113 -7.48 6.42 6.97
N ASN A 114 -7.04 7.02 8.08
CA ASN A 114 -6.16 8.19 8.08
C ASN A 114 -4.83 8.02 7.29
N ASN A 115 -4.29 6.80 7.22
CA ASN A 115 -3.11 6.46 6.42
C ASN A 115 -3.47 5.54 5.24
N ASN A 116 -4.73 5.49 4.84
CA ASN A 116 -5.14 4.74 3.65
C ASN A 116 -4.84 5.59 2.40
N PRO A 117 -4.23 5.01 1.35
CA PRO A 117 -3.88 5.74 0.12
C PRO A 117 -5.06 6.49 -0.51
N LEU A 118 -6.26 5.87 -0.51
CA LEU A 118 -7.47 6.46 -1.11
C LEU A 118 -7.94 7.68 -0.32
N LYS A 119 -7.89 7.63 1.02
CA LYS A 119 -8.23 8.79 1.85
C LYS A 119 -7.20 9.89 1.70
N LEU A 120 -5.91 9.56 1.64
CA LEU A 120 -4.85 10.55 1.42
C LEU A 120 -5.04 11.31 0.10
N LEU A 121 -5.39 10.58 -0.97
CA LEU A 121 -5.74 11.20 -2.25
C LEU A 121 -6.93 12.16 -2.11
N LEU A 122 -8.05 11.71 -1.55
CA LEU A 122 -9.23 12.55 -1.34
C LEU A 122 -8.93 13.79 -0.47
N ASP A 123 -8.22 13.60 0.65
CA ASP A 123 -7.81 14.69 1.54
C ASP A 123 -6.92 15.70 0.80
N SER A 124 -6.03 15.25 -0.09
CA SER A 124 -5.18 16.13 -0.89
C SER A 124 -6.03 16.96 -1.86
N GLU A 125 -7.02 16.37 -2.52
CA GLU A 125 -7.91 17.09 -3.45
C GLU A 125 -8.78 18.11 -2.71
N ILE A 126 -9.31 17.75 -1.54
CA ILE A 126 -10.03 18.67 -0.65
C ILE A 126 -9.15 19.87 -0.27
N SER A 127 -7.92 19.59 0.19
CA SER A 127 -6.99 20.64 0.62
C SER A 127 -6.60 21.56 -0.54
N ASN A 128 -6.42 21.01 -1.74
CA ASN A 128 -6.13 21.77 -2.95
C ASN A 128 -7.30 22.68 -3.34
N TYR A 129 -8.54 22.18 -3.27
CA TYR A 129 -9.73 22.99 -3.52
C TYR A 129 -9.90 24.11 -2.50
N ASN A 130 -9.65 23.82 -1.22
CA ASN A 130 -9.74 24.80 -0.14
C ASN A 130 -8.58 25.82 -0.16
N GLY A 131 -7.60 25.68 -1.07
CA GLY A 131 -6.43 26.55 -1.14
C GLY A 131 -5.43 26.38 0.02
N ASN A 132 -5.53 25.30 0.79
CA ASN A 132 -4.61 25.04 1.89
C ASN A 132 -3.36 24.30 1.39
N GLU A 133 -2.39 25.07 0.89
CA GLU A 133 -1.15 24.56 0.29
C GLU A 133 -0.32 23.72 1.26
N GLU A 134 -0.20 24.13 2.53
CA GLU A 134 0.58 23.42 3.53
C GLU A 134 0.03 22.00 3.76
N ILE A 135 -1.28 21.89 3.96
CA ILE A 135 -1.93 20.58 4.14
C ILE A 135 -1.86 19.79 2.84
N TYR A 136 -2.06 20.42 1.68
CA TYR A 136 -1.97 19.75 0.39
C TYR A 136 -0.61 19.09 0.18
N ILE A 137 0.48 19.84 0.34
CA ILE A 137 1.85 19.32 0.21
C ILE A 137 2.11 18.21 1.24
N LYS A 138 1.66 18.39 2.48
CA LYS A 138 1.79 17.36 3.52
C LYS A 138 1.09 16.06 3.17
N LYS A 139 -0.11 16.13 2.58
CA LYS A 139 -0.87 14.94 2.14
C LYS A 139 -0.21 14.26 0.94
N LEU A 140 0.26 15.03 -0.04
CA LEU A 140 0.96 14.48 -1.20
C LEU A 140 2.28 13.81 -0.80
N ASN A 141 3.04 14.37 0.15
CA ASN A 141 4.25 13.72 0.65
C ASN A 141 3.93 12.37 1.32
N LYS A 142 2.85 12.29 2.11
CA LYS A 142 2.39 10.99 2.65
C LYS A 142 1.98 9.99 1.57
N MET A 143 1.48 10.46 0.42
CA MET A 143 1.17 9.55 -0.70
C MET A 143 2.43 8.92 -1.29
N LEU A 144 3.62 9.50 -1.08
CA LEU A 144 4.88 8.91 -1.53
C LEU A 144 5.24 7.65 -0.75
N ASP A 145 4.74 7.50 0.49
CA ASP A 145 4.97 6.31 1.33
C ASP A 145 4.15 5.09 0.86
N HIS A 146 3.22 5.29 -0.08
CA HIS A 146 2.29 4.27 -0.56
C HIS A 146 2.51 3.98 -2.06
N PRO A 147 2.91 2.74 -2.44
CA PRO A 147 3.14 2.39 -3.84
C PRO A 147 1.97 2.70 -4.78
N GLU A 148 0.73 2.57 -4.29
CA GLU A 148 -0.49 2.77 -5.07
C GLU A 148 -0.74 4.24 -5.45
N THR A 149 -0.24 5.19 -4.65
CA THR A 149 -0.43 6.63 -4.86
C THR A 149 0.86 7.41 -5.08
N MET A 150 2.03 6.78 -4.95
CA MET A 150 3.34 7.42 -5.10
C MET A 150 3.46 8.20 -6.41
N LEU A 151 3.21 7.58 -7.55
CA LEU A 151 3.35 8.25 -8.85
C LEU A 151 2.38 9.42 -9.02
N LEU A 152 1.18 9.33 -8.44
CA LEU A 152 0.20 10.41 -8.46
C LEU A 152 0.64 11.57 -7.53
N GLY A 153 1.18 11.23 -6.35
CA GLY A 153 1.79 12.20 -5.44
C GLY A 153 2.95 12.95 -6.10
N ILE A 154 3.84 12.23 -6.79
CA ILE A 154 4.95 12.80 -7.56
C ILE A 154 4.43 13.73 -8.65
N LYS A 155 3.44 13.30 -9.45
CA LYS A 155 2.84 14.12 -10.50
C LYS A 155 2.31 15.44 -9.96
N ASN A 156 1.55 15.36 -8.87
CA ASN A 156 0.90 16.52 -8.28
C ASN A 156 1.91 17.46 -7.60
N LEU A 157 2.90 16.93 -6.87
CA LEU A 157 3.98 17.72 -6.28
C LEU A 157 4.84 18.40 -7.35
N SER A 158 5.23 17.66 -8.40
CA SER A 158 6.05 18.23 -9.47
C SER A 158 5.31 19.36 -10.19
N ASN A 159 4.01 19.18 -10.43
CA ASN A 159 3.18 20.22 -11.04
C ASN A 159 2.99 21.43 -10.11
N PHE A 160 2.81 21.20 -8.81
CA PHE A 160 2.67 22.26 -7.83
C PHE A 160 3.91 23.16 -7.82
N TYR A 161 5.11 22.58 -7.66
CA TYR A 161 6.36 23.35 -7.67
C TYR A 161 6.61 24.03 -9.01
N PHE A 162 6.33 23.34 -10.12
CA PHE A 162 6.44 23.92 -11.45
C PHE A 162 5.53 25.14 -11.64
N GLN A 163 4.27 25.09 -11.18
CA GLN A 163 3.34 26.22 -11.25
C GLN A 163 3.76 27.40 -10.36
N LYS A 164 4.52 27.13 -9.29
CA LYS A 164 5.12 28.16 -8.44
C LYS A 164 6.42 28.75 -9.02
N GLY A 165 6.87 28.27 -10.18
CA GLY A 165 8.14 28.68 -10.79
C GLY A 165 9.37 28.02 -10.18
N ASP A 166 9.20 27.04 -9.28
CA ASP A 166 10.29 26.29 -8.65
C ASP A 166 10.53 24.98 -9.41
N SER A 167 11.13 25.10 -10.59
CA SER A 167 11.50 23.95 -11.42
C SER A 167 12.53 23.04 -10.75
N GLU A 168 13.45 23.58 -9.94
CA GLU A 168 14.43 22.78 -9.22
C GLU A 168 13.76 21.81 -8.26
N SER A 169 12.80 22.27 -7.45
CA SER A 169 12.03 21.40 -6.57
C SER A 169 11.17 20.42 -7.35
N ALA A 170 10.61 20.83 -8.49
CA ALA A 170 9.89 19.91 -9.37
C ALA A 170 10.80 18.77 -9.89
N ILE A 171 12.06 19.07 -10.25
CA ILE A 171 13.07 18.08 -10.64
C ILE A 171 13.44 17.18 -9.45
N LYS A 172 13.67 17.75 -8.27
CA LYS A 172 13.95 16.97 -7.05
C LYS A 172 12.82 15.98 -6.75
N VAL A 173 11.56 16.39 -6.92
CA VAL A 173 10.39 15.53 -6.75
C VAL A 173 10.32 14.45 -7.80
N ILE A 174 10.47 14.79 -9.09
CA ILE A 174 10.32 13.81 -10.18
C ILE A 174 11.41 12.73 -10.11
N ASN A 175 12.62 13.10 -9.69
CA ASN A 175 13.73 12.18 -9.53
C ASN A 175 13.56 11.18 -8.38
N LYS A 176 12.55 11.35 -7.50
CA LYS A 176 12.21 10.35 -6.47
C LYS A 176 11.50 9.12 -7.05
N ALA A 177 10.91 9.22 -8.25
CA ALA A 177 10.17 8.09 -8.82
C ALA A 177 11.11 7.03 -9.41
N PRO A 178 10.78 5.74 -9.27
CA PRO A 178 11.51 4.70 -9.99
C PRO A 178 11.28 4.83 -11.50
N GLN A 179 12.37 4.68 -12.26
CA GLN A 179 12.35 4.71 -13.73
C GLN A 179 12.36 3.28 -14.27
N SER A 180 11.20 2.80 -14.70
CA SER A 180 10.98 1.41 -15.12
C SER A 180 10.01 1.32 -16.29
N LYS A 181 9.83 0.10 -16.83
CA LYS A 181 8.80 -0.18 -17.85
C LYS A 181 7.36 0.08 -17.38
N ASN A 182 7.12 0.04 -16.07
CA ASN A 182 5.80 0.29 -15.48
C ASN A 182 5.58 1.78 -15.16
N THR A 183 6.61 2.60 -15.32
CA THR A 183 6.51 4.05 -15.10
C THR A 183 5.74 4.67 -16.28
N PRO A 184 4.72 5.48 -16.02
CA PRO A 184 3.81 5.97 -17.06
C PRO A 184 4.52 6.94 -18.02
N HIS A 185 4.08 6.97 -19.27
CA HIS A 185 4.69 7.76 -20.33
C HIS A 185 4.85 9.26 -19.98
N TRP A 186 3.83 9.85 -19.34
CA TRP A 186 3.85 11.26 -18.94
C TRP A 186 5.06 11.60 -18.07
N PHE A 187 5.52 10.68 -17.23
CA PHE A 187 6.64 10.89 -16.30
C PHE A 187 7.92 11.25 -17.06
N PHE A 188 8.22 10.46 -18.10
CA PHE A 188 9.43 10.66 -18.89
C PHE A 188 9.38 11.97 -19.69
N LEU A 189 8.21 12.32 -20.23
CA LEU A 189 8.02 13.60 -20.91
C LEU A 189 8.15 14.79 -19.95
N THR A 190 7.57 14.70 -18.75
CA THR A 190 7.70 15.74 -17.73
C THR A 190 9.14 15.88 -17.26
N SER A 191 9.85 14.77 -17.03
CA SER A 191 11.27 14.79 -16.66
C SER A 191 12.12 15.45 -17.76
N LEU A 192 11.89 15.11 -19.03
CA LEU A 192 12.56 15.78 -20.15
C LEU A 192 12.25 17.28 -20.17
N LYS A 193 10.97 17.65 -20.07
CA LYS A 193 10.52 19.06 -20.08
C LYS A 193 11.21 19.87 -18.98
N LEU A 194 11.19 19.38 -17.74
CA LEU A 194 11.78 20.09 -16.60
C LEU A 194 13.30 20.29 -16.78
N ASN A 195 14.01 19.26 -17.25
CA ASN A 195 15.45 19.38 -17.49
C ASN A 195 15.79 20.30 -18.66
N ILE A 196 14.92 20.41 -19.69
CA ILE A 196 15.10 21.39 -20.78
C ILE A 196 14.97 22.82 -20.23
N LEU A 197 13.99 23.07 -19.38
CA LEU A 197 13.77 24.40 -18.80
C LEU A 197 14.94 24.84 -17.91
N GLU A 198 15.47 23.92 -17.10
CA GLU A 198 16.64 24.15 -16.27
C GLU A 198 17.97 23.99 -17.01
N LYS A 199 17.94 23.68 -18.32
CA LYS A 199 19.13 23.51 -19.17
C LYS A 199 20.13 22.46 -18.63
N ASN A 200 19.63 21.44 -17.94
CA ASN A 200 20.42 20.35 -17.39
C ASN A 200 20.83 19.36 -18.51
N TRP A 201 21.79 19.76 -19.34
CA TRP A 201 22.16 19.06 -20.57
C TRP A 201 22.44 17.57 -20.41
N ASP A 202 23.14 17.18 -19.33
CA ASP A 202 23.44 15.77 -19.06
C ASP A 202 22.18 14.97 -18.75
N ASP A 203 21.24 15.55 -18.01
CA ASP A 203 19.99 14.90 -17.64
C ASP A 203 18.95 14.91 -18.76
N ILE A 204 18.99 15.90 -19.66
CA ILE A 204 18.20 15.89 -20.90
C ILE A 204 18.52 14.64 -21.74
N LEU A 205 19.82 14.35 -21.96
CA LEU A 205 20.23 13.19 -22.75
C LEU A 205 19.87 11.88 -22.06
N LYS A 206 20.01 11.80 -20.73
CA LYS A 206 19.55 10.65 -19.93
C LYS A 206 18.03 10.48 -20.07
N ALA A 207 17.25 11.56 -19.99
CA ALA A 207 15.80 11.52 -20.15
C ALA A 207 15.40 11.00 -21.53
N ILE A 208 16.04 11.46 -22.61
CA ILE A 208 15.79 10.93 -23.97
C ILE A 208 16.10 9.43 -24.05
N LYS A 209 17.23 8.98 -23.47
CA LYS A 209 17.58 7.55 -23.43
C LYS A 209 16.55 6.73 -22.66
N ASN A 210 16.01 7.27 -21.57
CA ASN A 210 14.96 6.61 -20.80
C ASN A 210 13.63 6.55 -21.56
N ILE A 211 13.29 7.61 -22.31
CA ILE A 211 12.14 7.61 -23.21
C ILE A 211 12.29 6.51 -24.26
N GLU A 212 13.45 6.44 -24.92
CA GLU A 212 13.76 5.42 -25.93
C GLU A 212 13.69 3.98 -25.35
N LYS A 213 14.10 3.80 -24.09
CA LYS A 213 14.13 2.49 -23.43
C LYS A 213 12.77 2.02 -22.89
N TYR A 214 11.98 2.92 -22.31
CA TYR A 214 10.81 2.57 -21.51
C TYR A 214 9.47 2.96 -22.13
N THR A 215 9.47 3.73 -23.22
CA THR A 215 8.24 4.14 -23.91
C THR A 215 8.14 3.53 -25.31
N LYS A 216 6.97 3.65 -25.94
CA LYS A 216 6.72 3.14 -27.30
C LYS A 216 6.95 4.19 -28.40
N ILE A 217 7.72 5.25 -28.12
CA ILE A 217 8.04 6.28 -29.12
C ILE A 217 8.91 5.67 -30.23
N SER A 218 8.65 6.05 -31.48
CA SER A 218 9.41 5.53 -32.62
C SER A 218 10.87 5.99 -32.59
N LYS A 219 11.78 5.19 -33.15
CA LYS A 219 13.20 5.60 -33.28
C LYS A 219 13.36 6.90 -34.08
N LEU A 220 12.45 7.14 -35.03
CA LEU A 220 12.43 8.36 -35.84
C LEU A 220 12.07 9.58 -34.98
N ASP A 221 11.04 9.49 -34.15
CA ASP A 221 10.66 10.57 -33.24
C ASP A 221 11.75 10.88 -32.22
N ILE A 222 12.44 9.86 -31.71
CA ILE A 222 13.60 10.05 -30.82
C ILE A 222 14.72 10.81 -31.54
N LYS A 223 14.98 10.51 -32.81
CA LYS A 223 15.95 11.28 -33.61
C LYS A 223 15.50 12.72 -33.79
N HIS A 224 14.23 12.98 -34.10
CA HIS A 224 13.71 14.35 -34.19
C HIS A 224 13.84 15.11 -32.87
N ILE A 225 13.54 14.47 -31.73
CA ILE A 225 13.74 15.07 -30.40
C ILE A 225 15.22 15.39 -30.18
N LYS A 226 16.14 14.45 -30.43
CA LYS A 226 17.59 14.68 -30.30
C LYS A 226 18.04 15.85 -31.18
N SER A 227 17.59 15.91 -32.43
CA SER A 227 17.93 16.98 -33.36
C SER A 227 17.53 18.36 -32.83
N ARG A 228 16.28 18.50 -32.35
CA ARG A 228 15.77 19.76 -31.78
C ARG A 228 16.54 20.17 -30.52
N ILE A 229 16.89 19.21 -29.66
CA ILE A 229 17.64 19.46 -28.43
C ILE A 229 19.07 19.91 -28.73
N TYR A 230 19.75 19.30 -29.70
CA TYR A 230 21.08 19.72 -30.11
C TYR A 230 21.07 21.11 -30.76
N LEU A 231 20.04 21.46 -31.55
CA LEU A 231 19.88 22.82 -32.04
C LEU A 231 19.67 23.81 -30.90
N PHE A 232 18.79 23.48 -29.94
CA PHE A 232 18.57 24.32 -28.77
C PHE A 232 19.87 24.55 -27.98
N LYS A 233 20.69 23.50 -27.84
CA LYS A 233 22.03 23.61 -27.25
C LYS A 233 22.94 24.53 -28.05
N ALA A 234 22.98 24.38 -29.37
CA ALA A 234 23.80 25.23 -30.24
C ALA A 234 23.44 26.72 -30.10
N LEU A 235 22.14 27.02 -30.04
CA LEU A 235 21.63 28.39 -29.86
C LEU A 235 22.04 29.00 -28.52
N GLU A 236 22.07 28.20 -27.45
CA GLU A 236 22.46 28.69 -26.12
C GLU A 236 23.94 29.11 -26.09
N TYR A 237 24.82 28.27 -26.64
CA TYR A 237 26.26 28.54 -26.58
C TYR A 237 26.72 29.61 -27.58
N ASN A 238 25.83 30.12 -28.45
CA ASN A 238 26.11 31.15 -29.47
C ASN A 238 27.42 30.92 -30.24
N ASN A 239 27.76 29.63 -30.43
CA ASN A 239 29.12 29.21 -30.75
C ASN A 239 29.36 29.21 -32.27
N LYS A 240 30.55 29.65 -32.67
CA LYS A 240 31.14 29.40 -34.01
C LYS A 240 31.53 27.92 -34.21
N ASP A 241 31.40 27.09 -33.17
CA ASP A 241 31.64 25.65 -33.22
C ASP A 241 30.39 24.92 -33.74
N PHE A 242 30.51 24.38 -34.96
CA PHE A 242 29.44 23.65 -35.65
C PHE A 242 29.08 22.32 -34.99
N LYS A 243 29.84 21.84 -33.99
CA LYS A 243 29.65 20.52 -33.36
C LYS A 243 28.20 20.18 -33.01
N TYR A 244 27.48 21.06 -32.31
CA TYR A 244 26.10 20.79 -31.89
C TYR A 244 25.09 20.91 -33.04
N ILE A 245 25.38 21.76 -34.02
CA ILE A 245 24.56 21.92 -35.23
C ILE A 245 24.71 20.67 -36.11
N ASP A 246 25.92 20.14 -36.21
CA ASP A 246 26.22 18.92 -36.95
C ASP A 246 25.56 17.70 -36.30
N GLU A 247 25.58 17.59 -34.97
CA GLU A 247 24.83 16.54 -34.25
C GLU A 247 23.31 16.71 -34.42
N SER A 248 22.80 17.94 -34.52
CA SER A 248 21.39 18.19 -34.83
C SER A 248 21.02 17.65 -36.22
N LEU A 249 21.78 18.00 -37.25
CA LEU A 249 21.56 17.58 -38.64
C LEU A 249 21.84 16.09 -38.86
N LYS A 250 22.75 15.49 -38.10
CA LYS A 250 23.01 14.05 -38.12
C LYS A 250 21.80 13.23 -37.65
N ASN A 251 21.04 13.76 -36.69
CA ASN A 251 19.82 13.12 -36.21
C ASN A 251 18.62 13.39 -37.14
N ASP A 252 18.51 14.60 -37.69
CA ASP A 252 17.49 14.96 -38.67
C ASP A 252 18.07 15.90 -39.75
N PRO A 253 18.50 15.35 -40.90
CA PRO A 253 19.11 16.13 -41.98
C PRO A 253 18.14 17.12 -42.64
N SER A 254 16.83 16.91 -42.48
CA SER A 254 15.78 17.74 -43.07
C SER A 254 15.33 18.87 -42.16
N PHE A 255 15.92 19.01 -40.97
CA PHE A 255 15.51 19.99 -39.98
C PHE A 255 15.89 21.43 -40.37
N ALA A 256 15.00 22.08 -41.12
CA ALA A 256 15.24 23.41 -41.70
C ALA A 256 15.77 24.47 -40.70
N PRO A 257 15.29 24.58 -39.45
CA PRO A 257 15.87 25.50 -38.46
C PRO A 257 17.37 25.31 -38.21
N ALA A 258 17.86 24.06 -38.18
CA ALA A 258 19.28 23.78 -37.99
C ALA A 258 20.10 24.11 -39.25
N ILE A 259 19.56 23.85 -40.44
CA ILE A 259 20.19 24.21 -41.72
C ILE A 259 20.37 25.72 -41.83
N ILE A 260 19.29 26.48 -41.57
CA ILE A 260 19.31 27.95 -41.63
C ILE A 260 20.28 28.51 -40.58
N PHE A 261 20.28 27.97 -39.37
CA PHE A 261 21.19 28.43 -38.33
C PHE A 261 22.66 28.15 -38.70
N LYS A 262 22.96 26.98 -39.28
CA LYS A 262 24.30 26.67 -39.81
C LYS A 262 24.72 27.66 -40.89
N ALA A 263 23.84 27.92 -41.85
CA ALA A 263 24.11 28.81 -42.98
C ALA A 263 24.37 30.25 -42.55
N LYS A 264 23.76 30.72 -41.45
CA LYS A 264 24.02 32.06 -40.89
C LYS A 264 25.38 32.22 -40.19
N LEU A 265 26.01 31.10 -39.82
CA LEU A 265 27.30 31.09 -39.12
C LEU A 265 28.50 30.88 -40.07
N LEU A 266 28.23 30.52 -41.32
CA LEU A 266 29.19 30.44 -42.42
C LEU A 266 29.37 31.82 -43.07
#